data_AF-A0A345RBJ9-F1
#
_entry.id   AF-A0A345RBJ9-F1
#
_cell.length_a   1.000
_cell.length_b   1.000
_cell.length_c   1.000
_cell.angle_alpha   90.00
_cell.angle_beta   90.00
_cell.angle_gamma   90.00
#
_symmetry.space_group_name_H-M   'P 1'
#
loop_
_entity.id
_entity.type
_entity.pdbx_description
1 polymer ?
#
loop_
_entity_poly.entity_id
_entity_poly.type
_entity_poly.pdbx_seq_one_letter_code
_entity_poly.pdbx_strand_id
1 'polypeptide(L)' 'MHFSIVIPVFNAGSKIGKTLSGLLAQTSVLDGRDSFDCIVVDGASSDDTLDHVAGFQDDRITVISEPDKGM' A
#
# COMPACT_ATOMS: atom_id res chain seq x y z
N MET A 1 13.43 -4.98 13.24
CA MET A 1 13.90 -3.82 12.44
C MET A 1 12.70 -3.02 11.97
N HIS A 2 12.92 -1.80 11.48
CA HIS A 2 11.84 -0.98 10.94
C HIS A 2 12.05 -0.75 9.44
N PHE A 3 10.99 -0.92 8.64
CA PHE A 3 11.01 -0.76 7.19
C PHE A 3 10.07 0.35 6.74
N SER A 4 10.54 1.23 5.87
CA SER A 4 9.69 2.17 5.14
C SER A 4 9.45 1.66 3.73
N ILE A 5 8.20 1.36 3.39
CA ILE A 5 7.82 0.72 2.14
C ILE A 5 7.07 1.72 1.29
N VAL A 6 7.49 1.86 0.04
CA VAL A 6 6.83 2.75 -0.94
C VAL A 6 6.28 1.89 -2.07
N ILE A 7 4.98 2.01 -2.32
CA ILE A 7 4.27 1.24 -3.35
C ILE A 7 3.70 2.21 -4.38
N PRO A 8 4.38 2.43 -5.52
CA PRO A 8 3.78 3.12 -6.64
C PRO A 8 2.67 2.25 -7.24
N VAL A 9 1.52 2.84 -7.54
CA VAL A 9 0.37 2.14 -8.09
C VAL A 9 -0.36 3.03 -9.10
N PHE A 10 -0.83 2.42 -10.19
CA PHE A 10 -1.69 3.06 -11.18
C PHE A 10 -2.60 2.01 -11.82
N ASN A 11 -3.91 2.20 -11.73
CA ASN A 11 -4.94 1.33 -12.29
C ASN A 11 -4.72 -0.18 -12.00
N ALA A 12 -4.61 -0.52 -10.72
CA ALA A 12 -4.23 -1.85 -10.28
C ALA A 12 -5.03 -2.36 -9.06
N GLY A 13 -6.33 -2.04 -8.96
CA GLY A 13 -7.17 -2.36 -7.79
C GLY A 13 -7.02 -3.76 -7.20
N SER A 14 -7.30 -4.79 -8.00
CA SER A 14 -7.15 -6.19 -7.53
C SER A 14 -5.73 -6.56 -7.08
N LYS A 15 -4.70 -5.94 -7.67
CA LYS A 15 -3.30 -6.23 -7.34
C LYS A 15 -2.88 -5.52 -6.06
N ILE A 16 -3.26 -4.25 -5.88
CA ILE A 16 -2.89 -3.49 -4.69
C ILE A 16 -3.49 -4.12 -3.43
N GLY A 17 -4.74 -4.60 -3.50
CA GLY A 17 -5.35 -5.31 -2.37
C GLY A 17 -4.57 -6.58 -1.98
N LYS A 18 -4.14 -7.38 -2.96
CA LYS A 18 -3.32 -8.57 -2.71
C LYS A 18 -1.95 -8.20 -2.13
N THR A 19 -1.32 -7.15 -2.65
CA THR A 19 -0.02 -6.66 -2.18
C THR A 19 -0.08 -6.22 -0.72
N LEU A 20 -1.06 -5.38 -0.36
CA LEU A 20 -1.23 -4.90 1.02
C LEU A 20 -1.58 -6.03 1.98
N SER A 21 -2.47 -6.96 1.58
CA SER A 21 -2.77 -8.15 2.37
C SER A 21 -1.51 -8.98 2.66
N GLY A 22 -0.65 -9.16 1.65
CA GLY A 22 0.63 -9.86 1.80
C GLY A 22 1.60 -9.13 2.71
N LEU A 23 1.67 -7.79 2.61
CA LEU A 23 2.53 -6.97 3.45
C LEU A 23 2.10 -7.01 4.94
N LEU A 24 0.80 -6.96 5.20
CA LEU A 24 0.27 -7.04 6.57
C LEU A 24 0.45 -8.43 7.20
N ALA A 25 0.48 -9.48 6.36
CA ALA A 25 0.65 -10.86 6.79
C ALA A 25 2.12 -11.33 6.86
N GLN A 26 3.09 -10.43 6.77
CA GLN A 26 4.50 -10.82 6.91
C GLN A 26 4.77 -11.41 8.30
N THR A 27 5.33 -12.61 8.34
CA THR A 27 5.51 -13.38 9.59
C THR A 27 6.33 -12.64 10.63
N SER A 28 7.40 -11.93 10.24
CA SER A 28 8.21 -11.17 11.20
C SER A 28 7.48 -9.97 11.80
N VAL A 29 6.51 -9.40 11.08
CA VAL A 29 5.64 -8.33 11.58
C VAL A 29 4.59 -8.91 12.54
N LEU A 30 3.97 -10.05 12.18
CA LEU A 30 3.01 -10.75 13.04
C LEU A 30 3.64 -11.24 14.35
N ASP A 31 4.91 -11.68 14.29
CA ASP A 31 5.68 -12.08 15.46
C ASP A 31 6.19 -10.89 16.31
N GLY A 32 5.94 -9.64 15.87
CA GLY A 32 6.42 -8.43 16.53
C GLY A 32 7.94 -8.20 16.47
N ARG A 33 8.65 -8.93 15.61
CA ARG A 33 10.11 -8.81 15.42
C ARG A 33 10.48 -7.62 14.55
N ASP A 34 9.62 -7.32 13.57
CA ASP A 34 9.77 -6.21 12.66
C ASP A 34 8.52 -5.31 12.66
N SER A 35 8.69 -4.07 12.25
CA SER A 35 7.62 -3.12 12.01
C SER A 35 7.82 -2.43 10.67
N PHE A 36 6.75 -1.82 10.15
CA PHE A 36 6.83 -1.03 8.94
C PHE A 36 5.82 0.11 8.93
N ASP A 37 6.11 1.11 8.10
CA ASP A 37 5.16 2.08 7.58
C ASP A 37 5.13 1.94 6.05
N CYS A 38 3.96 2.15 5.45
CA CYS A 38 3.72 1.99 4.03
C CYS A 38 3.13 3.27 3.44
N ILE A 39 3.74 3.76 2.36
CA ILE A 39 3.22 4.88 1.57
C ILE A 39 2.81 4.32 0.20
N VAL A 40 1.50 4.30 -0.06
CA VAL A 40 0.96 4.03 -1.38
C VAL A 40 0.96 5.33 -2.17
N VAL A 41 1.72 5.36 -3.26
CA VAL A 41 1.81 6.51 -4.17
C VAL A 41 0.98 6.18 -5.40
N ASP A 42 -0.23 6.72 -5.44
CA ASP A 42 -1.19 6.51 -6.52
C ASP A 42 -1.03 7.56 -7.63
N GLY A 43 -0.96 7.10 -8.87
CA GLY A 43 -0.81 7.93 -10.07
C GLY A 43 -2.08 8.63 -10.56
N ALA A 44 -3.00 8.98 -9.65
CA ALA A 44 -4.39 9.36 -9.94
C ALA A 44 -5.13 8.28 -10.74
N SER A 45 -5.21 7.08 -10.17
CA SER A 45 -5.94 5.96 -10.78
C SER A 45 -7.39 6.34 -11.06
N SER A 46 -7.91 5.83 -12.17
CA SER A 46 -9.31 6.00 -12.60
C SER A 46 -10.18 4.77 -12.36
N ASP A 47 -9.59 3.67 -11.88
CA ASP A 47 -10.27 2.45 -11.48
C ASP A 47 -10.53 2.40 -9.96
N ASP A 48 -10.83 1.22 -9.43
CA ASP A 48 -11.12 0.98 -8.01
C ASP A 48 -9.87 0.91 -7.12
N THR A 49 -8.68 1.31 -7.60
CA THR A 49 -7.42 1.22 -6.85
C THR A 49 -7.49 1.82 -5.46
N LEU A 50 -7.98 3.05 -5.34
CA LEU A 50 -8.06 3.75 -4.05
C LEU A 50 -9.10 3.13 -3.12
N ASP A 51 -10.19 2.57 -3.66
CA ASP A 51 -11.22 1.89 -2.87
C ASP A 51 -10.64 0.64 -2.19
N HIS A 52 -9.81 -0.13 -2.90
CA HIS A 52 -9.12 -1.29 -2.34
C HIS A 52 -8.15 -0.90 -1.22
N VAL A 53 -7.43 0.22 -1.35
CA VAL A 53 -6.50 0.69 -0.31
C VAL A 53 -7.27 1.19 0.92
N ALA A 54 -8.34 1.96 0.71
CA ALA A 54 -9.18 2.48 1.80
C ALA A 54 -9.82 1.37 2.64
N GLY A 55 -10.06 0.19 2.06
CA GLY A 55 -10.63 -0.96 2.76
C GLY A 55 -9.76 -1.56 3.87
N PHE A 56 -8.45 -1.28 3.92
CA PHE A 56 -7.56 -1.86 4.94
C PHE A 56 -7.68 -1.22 6.32
N GLN A 57 -8.08 0.05 6.41
CA GLN A 57 -8.21 0.80 7.67
C GLN A 57 -7.05 0.56 8.67
N ASP A 58 -5.81 0.61 8.18
CA ASP A 58 -4.60 0.36 8.97
C ASP A 58 -3.74 1.63 9.05
N ASP A 59 -3.46 2.09 10.27
CA ASP A 59 -2.74 3.35 10.52
C ASP A 59 -1.30 3.36 9.98
N ARG A 60 -0.73 2.19 9.67
CA ARG A 60 0.59 2.07 9.03
C ARG A 60 0.57 2.41 7.54
N ILE A 61 -0.61 2.50 6.92
CA ILE A 61 -0.77 2.73 5.48
C ILE A 61 -1.22 4.18 5.26
N THR A 62 -0.36 4.96 4.60
CA THR A 62 -0.68 6.30 4.11
C THR A 62 -0.80 6.30 2.59
N VAL A 63 -1.73 7.09 2.05
CA VAL A 63 -1.92 7.24 0.60
C VAL A 63 -1.60 8.67 0.17
N ILE A 64 -0.82 8.79 -0.90
CA ILE A 64 -0.60 10.04 -1.63
C ILE A 64 -1.07 9.78 -3.06
N SER A 65 -2.05 10.55 -3.54
CA SER A 65 -2.57 10.42 -4.91
C SER A 65 -2.38 11.73 -5.66
N GLU A 66 -1.61 11.66 -6.74
CA GLU A 66 -1.35 12.78 -7.64
C GLU A 66 -1.25 12.27 -9.08
N PRO A 67 -1.60 13.09 -10.10
CA PRO A 67 -1.49 12.66 -11.50
C PRO A 67 -0.08 12.17 -11.84
N ASP A 68 0.01 10.94 -12.34
CA ASP A 68 1.28 10.37 -12.76
C ASP A 68 1.88 11.19 -13.91
N LYS A 69 3.15 11.56 -13.78
CA LYS A 69 3.94 12.20 -14.85
C LYS A 69 4.88 11.20 -15.54
N GLY A 70 4.76 9.92 -15.21
CA GLY A 70 5.57 8.82 -15.70
C GLY A 70 6.70 8.46 -14.74
N MET A 71 7.33 7.32 -15.05
CA MET A 71 8.61 6.84 -14.50
C MET A 71 9.72 7.06 -15.52
#